data_AF-A0A0T8TIS4-F1
#
_entry.id   AF-A0A0T8TIS4-F1
#
_cell.length_a   1.000
_cell.length_b   1.000
_cell.length_c   1.000
_cell.angle_alpha   90.00
_cell.angle_beta   90.00
_cell.angle_gamma   90.00
#
_symmetry.space_group_name_H-M   'P 1'
#
loop_
_entity.id
_entity.type
_entity.pdbx_description
1 polymer ?
#
loop_
_entity_poly.entity_id
_entity_poly.type
_entity_poly.pdbx_seq_one_letter_code
_entity_poly.pdbx_strand_id
1 'polypeptide(L)' 'MGSLLATRIKSRRKELKLSQKELAEGICKQGQISRLENGEYTPGSELLHQLAKRLSVSMDYFF' A
#
# COMPACT_ATOMS: atom_id res chain seq x y z
N MET A 1 1.40 15.54 6.50
CA MET A 1 0.81 15.51 5.14
C MET A 1 1.36 14.27 4.45
N GLY A 2 0.58 13.19 4.36
CA GLY A 2 1.02 11.98 3.66
C GLY A 2 1.03 12.22 2.14
N SER A 3 1.91 11.53 1.42
CA SER A 3 1.95 11.59 -0.03
C SER A 3 0.63 11.09 -0.64
N LEU A 4 0.28 11.56 -1.85
CA LEU A 4 -0.92 11.13 -2.57
C LEU A 4 -0.97 9.59 -2.71
N LEU A 5 0.19 8.97 -2.93
CA LEU A 5 0.39 7.52 -2.97
C LEU A 5 -0.04 6.82 -1.67
N ALA A 6 0.42 7.33 -0.52
CA ALA A 6 0.07 6.77 0.78
C ALA A 6 -1.44 6.82 1.03
N THR A 7 -2.08 7.95 0.69
CA THR A 7 -3.53 8.10 0.81
C THR A 7 -4.29 7.15 -0.12
N ARG A 8 -3.88 7.02 -1.38
CA ARG A 8 -4.54 6.12 -2.35
C ARG A 8 -4.44 4.66 -1.93
N ILE A 9 -3.27 4.21 -1.46
CA ILE A 9 -3.08 2.85 -0.94
C ILE A 9 -3.99 2.58 0.25
N LYS A 10 -4.01 3.51 1.23
CA LYS A 10 -4.84 3.40 2.43
C LYS A 10 -6.33 3.34 2.11
N SER A 11 -6.80 4.21 1.21
CA SER A 11 -8.21 4.24 0.78
C SER A 11 -8.57 2.94 0.07
N ARG A 12 -7.77 2.50 -0.90
CA ARG A 12 -8.03 1.29 -1.66
C ARG A 12 -8.03 0.04 -0.78
N ARG A 13 -7.11 -0.05 0.19
CA ARG A 13 -7.09 -1.13 1.17
C ARG A 13 -8.41 -1.19 1.97
N LYS A 14 -8.90 -0.03 2.42
CA LYS A 14 -10.16 0.06 3.18
C LYS A 14 -11.38 -0.29 2.33
N GLU A 15 -11.41 0.11 1.05
CA GLU A 15 -12.47 -0.29 0.11
C GLU A 15 -12.55 -1.81 -0.04
N LEU A 16 -11.40 -2.48 -0.08
CA LEU A 16 -11.29 -3.93 -0.12
C LEU A 16 -11.48 -4.61 1.26
N LYS A 17 -11.74 -3.82 2.31
CA LYS A 17 -11.88 -4.28 3.70
C LYS A 17 -10.68 -5.09 4.23
N LEU A 18 -9.50 -4.84 3.68
CA LEU A 18 -8.27 -5.49 4.11
C LEU A 18 -7.69 -4.78 5.33
N SER A 19 -7.16 -5.54 6.28
CA SER A 19 -6.28 -5.02 7.33
C SER A 19 -4.88 -4.72 6.78
N GLN A 20 -4.09 -3.93 7.50
CA GLN A 20 -2.69 -3.70 7.11
C GLN A 20 -1.86 -4.99 7.15
N LYS A 21 -2.24 -5.96 7.99
CA LYS A 21 -1.59 -7.27 8.05
C LYS A 21 -1.90 -8.09 6.81
N GLU A 22 -3.15 -8.13 6.37
CA GLU A 22 -3.57 -8.83 5.14
C GLU A 22 -2.99 -8.18 3.88
N LEU A 23 -2.83 -6.86 3.86
CA LEU A 23 -2.12 -6.20 2.75
C LEU A 23 -0.62 -6.56 2.75
N ALA A 24 0.00 -6.69 3.93
CA ALA A 24 1.41 -7.03 4.06
C ALA A 24 1.71 -8.52 3.84
N GLU A 25 0.71 -9.39 3.98
CA GLU A 25 0.90 -10.84 4.00
C GLU A 25 1.55 -11.37 2.72
N GLY A 26 2.69 -12.06 2.89
CA GLY A 26 3.50 -12.59 1.80
C GLY A 26 4.28 -11.54 0.99
N ILE A 27 4.24 -10.28 1.39
CA ILE A 27 4.83 -9.15 0.66
C ILE A 27 5.87 -8.43 1.54
N CYS A 28 5.45 -7.99 2.74
CA CYS A 28 6.30 -7.23 3.65
C CYS A 28 5.82 -7.36 5.11
N LYS A 29 6.44 -6.60 6.03
CA LYS A 29 5.95 -6.53 7.41
C LYS A 29 4.76 -5.57 7.50
N GLN A 30 3.78 -5.86 8.37
CA GLN A 30 2.63 -4.95 8.61
C GLN A 30 3.09 -3.54 9.04
N GLY A 31 4.19 -3.46 9.80
CA GLY A 31 4.79 -2.18 10.17
C GLY A 31 5.25 -1.34 8.96
N GLN A 32 5.69 -1.96 7.87
CA GLN A 32 6.05 -1.24 6.64
C GLN A 32 4.82 -0.63 5.97
N ILE A 33 3.69 -1.36 5.96
CA ILE A 33 2.41 -0.81 5.46
C ILE A 33 1.95 0.36 6.32
N SER A 34 2.05 0.25 7.65
CA SER A 34 1.68 1.36 8.54
C SER A 34 2.49 2.62 8.25
N ARG A 35 3.82 2.50 8.16
CA ARG A 35 4.72 3.63 7.83
C ARG A 35 4.46 4.18 6.43
N LEU A 36 4.16 3.30 5.47
CA LEU A 36 3.78 3.68 4.11
C LEU A 36 2.50 4.53 4.11
N GLU A 37 1.43 4.05 4.77
CA GLU A 37 0.15 4.75 4.84
C GLU A 37 0.21 6.08 5.61
N ASN A 38 1.23 6.25 6.46
CA ASN A 38 1.50 7.49 7.17
C ASN A 38 2.45 8.44 6.40
N GLY A 39 2.99 8.01 5.26
CA GLY A 39 3.93 8.79 4.46
C GLY A 39 5.36 8.81 5.00
N GLU A 40 5.68 7.94 5.95
CA GLU A 40 7.02 7.80 6.54
C GLU A 40 7.92 6.83 5.77
N TYR A 41 7.35 6.09 4.82
CA TYR A 41 8.06 5.09 4.04
C TYR A 41 7.61 5.10 2.59
N THR A 42 8.56 5.23 1.68
CA THR A 42 8.33 5.10 0.23
C THR A 42 8.65 3.67 -0.18
N PRO A 43 7.69 2.92 -0.75
CA PRO A 43 7.97 1.57 -1.24
C PRO A 43 8.89 1.61 -2.46
N GLY A 44 9.74 0.60 -2.61
CA GLY A 44 10.44 0.35 -3.87
C GLY A 44 9.48 -0.10 -4.97
N SER A 45 9.94 -0.11 -6.22
CA SER A 45 9.13 -0.52 -7.39
C SER A 45 8.56 -1.94 -7.26
N GLU A 46 9.35 -2.89 -6.76
CA GLU A 46 8.91 -4.27 -6.57
C GLU A 46 7.83 -4.40 -5.50
N LEU A 47 8.02 -3.74 -4.35
CA LEU A 47 7.02 -3.73 -3.27
C LEU A 47 5.73 -3.06 -3.75
N LEU A 48 5.84 -1.91 -4.44
CA LEU A 48 4.69 -1.19 -4.97
C LEU A 48 3.91 -2.06 -5.98
N HIS A 49 4.60 -2.82 -6.84
CA HIS A 49 3.97 -3.75 -7.79
C HIS A 49 3.23 -4.89 -7.10
N GLN A 50 3.82 -5.48 -6.05
CA GLN A 50 3.16 -6.52 -5.27
C GLN A 50 1.92 -5.98 -4.54
N LEU A 51 2.00 -4.76 -4.01
CA LEU A 51 0.86 -4.08 -3.40
C LEU A 51 -0.22 -3.75 -4.42
N ALA A 52 0.15 -3.29 -5.63
CA ALA A 52 -0.78 -3.05 -6.74
C ALA A 52 -1.61 -4.30 -7.05
N LYS A 53 -0.92 -5.44 -7.20
CA LYS A 53 -1.56 -6.75 -7.44
C LYS A 53 -2.52 -7.13 -6.32
N ARG A 54 -2.12 -6.99 -5.05
CA ARG A 54 -2.99 -7.30 -3.90
C ARG A 54 -4.20 -6.37 -3.83
N LEU A 55 -4.02 -5.10 -4.16
CA LEU A 55 -5.08 -4.09 -4.20
C LEU A 55 -5.94 -4.15 -5.46
N SER A 56 -5.66 -5.10 -6.36
CA SER A 56 -6.35 -5.28 -7.64
C SER A 56 -6.41 -3.96 -8.44
N VAL A 57 -5.28 -3.25 -8.49
CA VAL A 57 -5.10 -2.00 -9.25
C VAL A 57 -3.81 -2.08 -10.07
N SER A 58 -3.72 -1.27 -11.13
CA SER A 58 -2.47 -1.08 -11.85
C SER A 58 -1.51 -0.17 -11.08
N MET A 59 -0.23 -0.20 -11.45
CA MET A 59 0.76 0.74 -10.91
C MET A 59 0.39 2.20 -11.18
N ASP A 60 -0.25 2.47 -12.32
CA ASP A 60 -0.72 3.81 -12.72
C ASP A 60 -1.73 4.39 -11.73
N TYR A 61 -2.45 3.54 -10.99
CA TYR A 61 -3.38 3.99 -9.95
C TYR A 61 -2.68 4.78 -8.83
N PHE A 62 -1.37 4.64 -8.65
CA PHE A 62 -0.63 5.34 -7.59
C PHE A 62 0.00 6.68 -8.01
N PHE A 63 0.00 6.99 -9.31
CA PHE A 63 0.53 8.23 -9.90
C PHE A 63 -0.60 9.20 -10.27
#